data_AF-A0A6B2B2Z8-F1
#
_entry.id   AF-A0A6B2B2Z8-F1
#
_cell.length_a   1.000
_cell.length_b   1.000
_cell.length_c   1.000
_cell.angle_alpha   90.00
_cell.angle_beta   90.00
_cell.angle_gamma   90.00
#
_symmetry.space_group_name_H-M   'P 1'
#
loop_
_entity.id
_entity.type
_entity.pdbx_description
1 polymer ?
#
loop_
_entity_poly.entity_id
_entity_poly.type
_entity_poly.pdbx_seq_one_letter_code
_entity_poly.pdbx_strand_id
1 'polypeptide(L)'
;MSAAMSAEAKLKAAVVDRLFSSRIMDHDAVLVSELTVDNWAHRTDLVLANGRLWGFELKSERDSLARLPAQITSFSQHFEKFVLVVDEKFANRAEQLIKETSGTGLWVSTGNGKLIEKIRPSFRPLAKSNSISLMTVAELRKFLSKNGYRNIKDCKRAVLIELARCMTSKALADGARTAIKERFRKIHLDFIHQRTIGGSLSALPTLTRTTKKLVLAAPIRQSKMDMSLYPPIPKDHPNLIEAPSGPVIARVKS
;
A
#
# COMPACT_ATOMS: atom_id res chain seq x y z
N MET A 1 -27.92 -11.63 -6.96
CA MET A 1 -27.35 -12.87 -6.42
C MET A 1 -25.93 -12.59 -5.93
N SER A 2 -25.75 -12.47 -4.62
CA SER A 2 -24.45 -12.24 -3.98
C SER A 2 -23.62 -13.50 -4.12
N ALA A 3 -22.57 -13.49 -4.94
CA ALA A 3 -21.54 -14.52 -4.89
C ALA A 3 -21.01 -14.57 -3.45
N ALA A 4 -20.97 -15.75 -2.84
CA ALA A 4 -20.31 -15.94 -1.55
C ALA A 4 -18.91 -15.31 -1.63
N MET A 5 -18.68 -14.22 -0.90
CA MET A 5 -17.41 -13.50 -0.97
C MET A 5 -16.29 -14.40 -0.47
N SER A 6 -15.17 -14.42 -1.21
CA SER A 6 -14.06 -15.34 -0.94
C SER A 6 -13.45 -15.10 0.44
N ALA A 7 -12.86 -16.14 1.01
CA ALA A 7 -12.08 -16.07 2.23
C ALA A 7 -10.98 -15.01 2.17
N GLU A 8 -10.30 -14.92 1.03
CA GLU A 8 -9.31 -13.89 0.73
C GLU A 8 -9.92 -12.48 0.81
N ALA A 9 -11.11 -12.25 0.25
CA ALA A 9 -11.79 -10.95 0.30
C ALA A 9 -12.13 -10.56 1.74
N LYS A 10 -12.58 -11.51 2.57
CA LYS A 10 -12.84 -11.27 4.00
C LYS A 10 -11.56 -10.90 4.74
N LEU A 11 -10.46 -11.62 4.50
CA LEU A 11 -9.17 -11.33 5.11
C LEU A 11 -8.64 -9.95 4.69
N LYS A 12 -8.75 -9.61 3.40
CA LYS A 12 -8.38 -8.30 2.84
C LYS A 12 -9.22 -7.17 3.45
N ALA A 13 -10.51 -7.37 3.64
CA ALA A 13 -11.38 -6.42 4.33
C ALA A 13 -10.97 -6.23 5.80
N ALA A 14 -10.65 -7.30 6.52
CA ALA A 14 -10.19 -7.23 7.90
C ALA A 14 -8.87 -6.45 8.05
N VAL A 15 -7.94 -6.61 7.10
CA VAL A 15 -6.70 -5.81 7.05
C VAL A 15 -7.04 -4.33 6.88
N VAL A 16 -7.93 -3.99 5.95
CA VAL A 16 -8.37 -2.61 5.74
C VAL A 16 -9.01 -2.05 7.02
N ASP A 17 -9.95 -2.75 7.63
CA ASP A 17 -10.63 -2.30 8.86
C ASP A 17 -9.66 -2.09 10.02
N ARG A 18 -8.63 -2.93 10.14
CA ARG A 18 -7.54 -2.73 11.09
C ARG A 18 -6.75 -1.44 10.80
N LEU A 19 -6.45 -1.15 9.53
CA LEU A 19 -5.73 0.09 9.16
C LEU A 19 -6.55 1.35 9.50
N PHE A 20 -7.87 1.32 9.32
CA PHE A 20 -8.74 2.42 9.73
C PHE A 20 -8.84 2.56 11.25
N SER A 21 -9.10 1.46 11.97
CA SER A 21 -9.27 1.50 13.43
C SER A 21 -7.97 1.85 14.17
N SER A 22 -6.81 1.50 13.61
CA SER A 22 -5.50 1.90 14.14
C SER A 22 -5.08 3.34 13.82
N ARG A 23 -5.94 4.13 13.15
CA ARG A 23 -5.68 5.54 12.76
C ARG A 23 -4.42 5.73 11.91
N ILE A 24 -4.04 4.69 11.15
CA ILE A 24 -2.96 4.77 10.15
C ILE A 24 -3.50 5.39 8.85
N MET A 25 -4.81 5.32 8.60
CA MET A 25 -5.45 5.90 7.42
C MET A 25 -5.71 7.40 7.61
N ASP A 26 -5.04 8.24 6.81
CA ASP A 26 -5.26 9.68 6.72
C ASP A 26 -5.54 10.10 5.26
N HIS A 27 -5.84 11.38 5.03
CA HIS A 27 -6.11 11.91 3.70
C HIS A 27 -4.95 11.72 2.69
N ASP A 28 -3.69 11.69 3.13
CA ASP A 28 -2.56 11.45 2.23
C ASP A 28 -2.34 9.94 1.98
N ALA A 29 -2.96 9.05 2.76
CA ALA A 29 -2.89 7.61 2.55
C ALA A 29 -3.55 7.18 1.23
N VAL A 30 -2.91 6.25 0.54
CA VAL A 30 -3.45 5.58 -0.66
C VAL A 30 -3.30 4.08 -0.50
N LEU A 31 -4.42 3.36 -0.55
CA LEU A 31 -4.47 1.92 -0.65
C LEU A 31 -4.41 1.49 -2.12
N VAL A 32 -3.70 0.40 -2.36
CA VAL A 32 -3.55 -0.21 -3.67
C VAL A 32 -3.74 -1.70 -3.51
N SER A 33 -4.70 -2.29 -4.21
CA SER A 33 -4.78 -3.75 -4.32
C SER A 33 -3.97 -4.23 -5.53
N GLU A 34 -3.34 -5.40 -5.39
CA GLU A 34 -2.68 -6.10 -6.49
C GLU A 34 -1.53 -5.27 -7.14
N LEU A 35 -0.68 -4.63 -6.32
CA LEU A 35 0.48 -3.90 -6.84
C LEU A 35 1.56 -4.87 -7.32
N THR A 36 1.93 -4.75 -8.59
CA THR A 36 3.05 -5.51 -9.17
C THR A 36 4.38 -4.86 -8.83
N VAL A 37 5.33 -5.68 -8.38
CA VAL A 37 6.71 -5.30 -8.03
C VAL A 37 7.68 -6.22 -8.76
N ASP A 38 8.99 -5.96 -8.59
CA ASP A 38 10.05 -6.82 -9.13
C ASP A 38 9.92 -7.09 -10.64
N ASN A 39 9.83 -6.01 -11.43
CA ASN A 39 9.62 -6.09 -12.88
C ASN A 39 8.42 -6.96 -13.29
N TRP A 40 7.32 -6.88 -12.56
CA TRP A 40 6.08 -7.63 -12.79
C TRP A 40 6.15 -9.12 -12.43
N ALA A 41 7.24 -9.60 -11.82
CA ALA A 41 7.39 -11.00 -11.39
C ALA A 41 6.47 -11.36 -10.22
N HIS A 42 6.18 -10.39 -9.35
CA HIS A 42 5.37 -10.61 -8.16
C HIS A 42 4.31 -9.53 -7.99
N ARG A 43 3.21 -9.91 -7.35
CA ARG A 43 2.07 -9.05 -7.08
C ARG A 43 1.66 -9.20 -5.62
N THR A 44 1.67 -8.09 -4.90
CA THR A 44 1.31 -8.03 -3.49
C THR A 44 -0.18 -7.73 -3.37
N ASP A 45 -0.87 -8.45 -2.50
CA ASP A 45 -2.34 -8.40 -2.37
C ASP A 45 -2.85 -7.02 -1.99
N LEU A 46 -2.17 -6.35 -1.05
CA LEU A 46 -2.52 -5.00 -0.59
C LEU A 46 -1.27 -4.19 -0.25
N VAL A 47 -1.28 -2.92 -0.64
CA VAL A 47 -0.22 -1.96 -0.35
C VAL A 47 -0.84 -0.69 0.22
N LEU A 48 -0.20 -0.15 1.25
CA LEU A 48 -0.52 1.16 1.80
C LEU A 48 0.66 2.11 1.56
N ALA A 49 0.43 3.14 0.77
CA ALA A 49 1.35 4.27 0.63
C ALA A 49 0.92 5.38 1.61
N ASN A 50 1.50 5.40 2.81
CA ASN A 50 1.30 6.48 3.78
C ASN A 50 2.58 6.82 4.56
N GLY A 51 3.38 7.77 4.06
CA GLY A 51 4.68 8.15 4.62
C GLY A 51 5.77 7.11 4.42
N ARG A 52 5.39 5.85 4.51
CA ARG A 52 6.12 4.65 4.16
C ARG A 52 5.29 3.81 3.19
N LEU A 53 5.95 2.96 2.43
CA LEU A 53 5.29 1.95 1.61
C LEU A 53 5.19 0.65 2.41
N TRP A 54 3.98 0.29 2.80
CA TRP A 54 3.69 -0.96 3.49
C TRP A 54 3.14 -1.98 2.49
N GLY A 55 3.68 -3.20 2.50
CA GLY A 55 3.13 -4.34 1.76
C GLY A 55 2.49 -5.35 2.69
N PHE A 56 1.34 -5.88 2.28
CA PHE A 56 0.61 -6.93 2.97
C PHE A 56 0.41 -8.10 2.01
N GLU A 57 0.98 -9.26 2.34
CA GLU A 57 0.73 -10.52 1.65
C GLU A 57 -0.25 -11.36 2.48
N LEU A 58 -1.32 -11.84 1.87
CA LEU A 58 -2.43 -12.50 2.53
C LEU A 58 -2.44 -14.01 2.20
N LYS A 59 -2.72 -14.82 3.22
CA LYS A 59 -2.96 -16.27 3.10
C LYS A 59 -4.19 -16.66 3.93
N SER A 60 -5.31 -16.83 3.25
CA SER A 60 -6.58 -17.31 3.82
C SER A 60 -6.51 -18.79 4.22
N GLU A 61 -7.55 -19.28 4.88
CA GLU A 61 -7.67 -20.69 5.28
C GLU A 61 -7.75 -21.67 4.10
N ARG A 62 -7.79 -21.18 2.85
CA ARG A 62 -7.80 -22.04 1.64
C ARG A 62 -6.50 -21.99 0.86
N ASP A 63 -5.56 -21.14 1.25
CA ASP A 63 -4.31 -20.95 0.54
C ASP A 63 -3.31 -22.09 0.77
N SER A 64 -2.21 -22.06 0.01
CA SER A 64 -1.00 -22.85 0.25
C SER A 64 0.17 -21.91 0.52
N LEU A 65 1.08 -22.33 1.40
CA LEU A 65 2.31 -21.59 1.71
C LEU A 65 3.48 -21.94 0.78
N ALA A 66 3.28 -22.79 -0.24
CA ALA A 66 4.37 -23.28 -1.10
C ALA A 66 5.15 -22.16 -1.81
N ARG A 67 4.47 -21.08 -2.22
CA ARG A 67 5.12 -19.92 -2.89
C ARG A 67 5.65 -18.87 -1.93
N LEU A 68 5.30 -18.96 -0.65
CA LEU A 68 5.53 -17.91 0.33
C LEU A 68 7.04 -17.59 0.55
N PRO A 69 7.98 -18.57 0.58
CA PRO A 69 9.39 -18.24 0.75
C PRO A 69 9.94 -17.29 -0.33
N ALA A 70 9.65 -17.55 -1.60
CA ALA A 70 10.08 -16.68 -2.70
C ALA A 70 9.40 -15.29 -2.63
N GLN A 71 8.12 -15.27 -2.26
CA GLN A 71 7.36 -14.03 -2.08
C GLN A 71 7.95 -13.17 -0.95
N ILE A 72 8.26 -13.76 0.22
CA ILE A 72 8.86 -13.04 1.35
C ILE A 72 10.21 -12.43 0.92
N THR A 73 11.06 -13.21 0.25
CA THR A 73 12.37 -12.72 -0.23
C THR A 73 12.24 -11.54 -1.18
N SER A 74 11.30 -11.58 -2.14
CA SER A 74 11.11 -10.46 -3.09
C SER A 74 10.42 -9.26 -2.43
N PHE A 75 9.32 -9.47 -1.70
CA PHE A 75 8.53 -8.38 -1.13
C PHE A 75 9.24 -7.63 -0.01
N SER A 76 10.02 -8.31 0.83
CA SER A 76 10.78 -7.66 1.91
C SER A 76 11.81 -6.63 1.42
N GLN A 77 12.14 -6.63 0.12
CA GLN A 77 13.03 -5.65 -0.52
C GLN A 77 12.28 -4.48 -1.17
N HIS A 78 10.99 -4.66 -1.48
CA HIS A 78 10.18 -3.69 -2.24
C HIS A 78 9.26 -2.85 -1.36
N PHE A 79 9.20 -3.13 -0.06
CA PHE A 79 8.43 -2.39 0.92
C PHE A 79 9.29 -1.92 2.08
N GLU A 80 8.94 -0.76 2.63
CA GLU A 80 9.61 -0.22 3.80
C GLU A 80 9.13 -0.87 5.09
N LYS A 81 7.92 -1.44 5.05
CA LYS A 81 7.41 -2.39 6.04
C LYS A 81 6.66 -3.48 5.30
N PHE A 82 6.93 -4.73 5.63
CA PHE A 82 6.25 -5.86 5.03
C PHE A 82 5.59 -6.68 6.14
N VAL A 83 4.32 -7.04 5.93
CA VAL A 83 3.53 -7.83 6.88
C VAL A 83 2.93 -9.01 6.14
N LEU A 84 3.20 -10.20 6.66
CA LEU A 84 2.49 -11.40 6.28
C LEU A 84 1.21 -11.49 7.12
N VAL A 85 0.07 -11.65 6.46
CA VAL A 85 -1.25 -11.80 7.10
C VAL A 85 -1.74 -13.20 6.81
N VAL A 86 -1.91 -14.02 7.84
CA VAL A 86 -2.31 -15.43 7.67
C VAL A 86 -3.50 -15.81 8.52
N ASP A 87 -4.27 -16.78 8.07
CA ASP A 87 -5.18 -17.53 8.91
C ASP A 87 -4.45 -18.24 10.06
N GLU A 88 -5.10 -18.39 11.22
CA GLU A 88 -4.52 -18.98 12.43
C GLU A 88 -3.92 -20.37 12.22
N LYS A 89 -4.48 -21.16 11.30
CA LYS A 89 -3.93 -22.49 10.95
C LYS A 89 -2.49 -22.43 10.43
N PHE A 90 -2.09 -21.29 9.87
CA PHE A 90 -0.76 -21.07 9.30
C PHE A 90 0.20 -20.34 10.24
N ALA A 91 -0.25 -19.90 11.42
CA ALA A 91 0.52 -19.02 12.29
C ALA A 91 1.91 -19.58 12.64
N ASN A 92 2.00 -20.85 13.03
CA ASN A 92 3.27 -21.48 13.41
C ASN A 92 4.23 -21.62 12.22
N ARG A 93 3.71 -22.04 11.05
CA ARG A 93 4.53 -22.19 9.85
C ARG A 93 4.99 -20.84 9.31
N ALA A 94 4.11 -19.83 9.30
CA ALA A 94 4.43 -18.47 8.91
C ALA A 94 5.52 -17.88 9.81
N GLU A 95 5.40 -18.04 11.13
CA GLU A 95 6.41 -17.59 12.08
C GLU A 95 7.78 -18.24 11.82
N GLN A 96 7.83 -19.56 11.58
CA GLN A 96 9.08 -20.24 11.21
C GLN A 96 9.69 -19.68 9.93
N LEU A 97 8.87 -19.44 8.89
CA LEU A 97 9.35 -18.93 7.60
C LEU A 97 9.92 -17.51 7.69
N ILE A 98 9.33 -16.64 8.51
CA ILE A 98 9.79 -15.25 8.60
C ILE A 98 10.96 -15.05 9.56
N LYS A 99 11.32 -16.04 10.40
CA LYS A 99 12.50 -15.97 11.29
C LYS A 99 13.78 -15.66 10.51
N GLU A 100 13.88 -16.16 9.28
CA GLU A 100 15.04 -15.95 8.40
C GLU A 100 14.98 -14.60 7.65
N THR A 101 13.79 -13.99 7.55
CA THR A 101 13.61 -12.70 6.88
C THR A 101 13.40 -11.61 7.92
N SER A 102 14.51 -11.11 8.47
CA SER A 102 14.50 -10.12 9.54
C SER A 102 13.52 -8.97 9.25
N GLY A 103 12.78 -8.51 10.26
CA GLY A 103 11.90 -7.35 10.14
C GLY A 103 10.55 -7.54 9.42
N THR A 104 10.24 -8.74 8.91
CA THR A 104 8.88 -9.05 8.43
C THR A 104 7.90 -9.14 9.60
N GLY A 105 6.78 -8.44 9.52
CA GLY A 105 5.69 -8.54 10.50
C GLY A 105 4.78 -9.74 10.25
N LEU A 106 4.07 -10.18 11.29
CA LEU A 106 3.09 -11.25 11.21
C LEU A 106 1.78 -10.83 11.87
N TRP A 107 0.72 -10.80 11.09
CA TRP A 107 -0.65 -10.67 11.57
C TRP A 107 -1.37 -12.00 11.38
N VAL A 108 -2.10 -12.43 12.41
CA VAL A 108 -2.86 -13.68 12.41
C VAL A 108 -4.35 -13.36 12.50
N SER A 109 -5.12 -13.87 11.55
CA SER A 109 -6.58 -13.86 11.59
C SER A 109 -7.07 -15.04 12.41
N THR A 110 -7.81 -14.75 13.48
CA THR A 110 -8.48 -15.78 14.29
C THR A 110 -9.74 -16.29 13.59
N GLY A 111 -10.30 -17.43 14.03
CA GLY A 111 -11.51 -18.01 13.46
C GLY A 111 -12.76 -17.09 13.45
N ASN A 112 -12.78 -16.02 14.25
CA ASN A 112 -13.82 -14.99 14.23
C ASN A 112 -13.48 -13.76 13.36
N GLY A 113 -12.40 -13.80 12.57
CA GLY A 113 -11.98 -12.74 11.64
C GLY A 113 -11.21 -11.57 12.28
N LYS A 114 -10.88 -11.64 13.58
CA LYS A 114 -10.06 -10.61 14.23
C LYS A 114 -8.59 -10.79 13.87
N LEU A 115 -7.92 -9.69 13.54
CA LEU A 115 -6.47 -9.67 13.31
C LEU A 115 -5.69 -9.41 14.61
N ILE A 116 -4.76 -10.29 14.95
CA ILE A 116 -3.81 -10.16 16.05
C ILE A 116 -2.41 -9.90 15.46
N GLU A 117 -1.72 -8.88 15.93
CA GLU A 117 -0.30 -8.66 15.57
C GLU A 117 0.57 -9.54 16.47
N LYS A 118 1.13 -10.60 15.89
CA LYS A 118 2.02 -11.53 16.60
C LYS A 118 3.47 -11.05 16.55
N ILE A 119 3.90 -10.48 15.41
CA ILE A 119 5.23 -9.92 15.22
C ILE A 119 5.11 -8.55 14.57
N ARG A 120 5.74 -7.54 15.17
CA ARG A 120 5.74 -6.16 14.66
C ARG A 120 6.72 -6.03 13.49
N PRO A 121 6.34 -5.44 12.34
CA PRO A 121 7.25 -5.21 11.24
C PRO A 121 8.28 -4.12 11.57
N SER A 122 9.53 -4.34 11.18
CA SER A 122 10.60 -3.34 11.26
C SER A 122 10.61 -2.46 10.02
N PHE A 123 11.09 -1.23 10.18
CA PHE A 123 11.34 -0.35 9.04
C PHE A 123 12.61 -0.78 8.29
N ARG A 124 12.56 -0.73 6.96
CA ARG A 124 13.69 -0.92 6.07
C ARG A 124 13.69 0.16 4.99
N PRO A 125 14.80 0.86 4.73
CA PRO A 125 14.85 1.81 3.63
C PRO A 125 14.82 1.07 2.29
N LEU A 126 14.12 1.64 1.30
CA LEU A 126 14.15 1.10 -0.06
C LEU A 126 15.53 1.33 -0.68
N ALA A 127 16.08 0.28 -1.30
CA ALA A 127 17.23 0.41 -2.17
C ALA A 127 16.91 1.33 -3.37
N LYS A 128 17.92 1.99 -3.92
CA LYS A 128 17.75 2.87 -5.10
C LYS A 128 17.12 2.12 -6.27
N SER A 129 17.60 0.92 -6.57
CA SER A 129 17.07 0.06 -7.64
C SER A 129 15.58 -0.22 -7.47
N ASN A 130 15.15 -0.54 -6.25
CA ASN A 130 13.77 -0.91 -5.95
C ASN A 130 12.86 0.32 -5.98
N SER A 131 13.36 1.48 -5.53
CA SER A 131 12.63 2.73 -5.68
C SER A 131 12.42 3.10 -7.16
N ILE A 132 13.45 2.91 -7.99
CA ILE A 132 13.40 3.16 -9.43
C ILE A 132 12.47 2.16 -10.14
N SER A 133 12.46 0.88 -9.73
CA SER A 133 11.63 -0.16 -10.33
C SER A 133 10.12 0.08 -10.10
N LEU A 134 9.75 0.70 -8.99
CA LEU A 134 8.36 1.07 -8.66
C LEU A 134 7.78 2.19 -9.55
N MET A 135 8.65 2.95 -10.22
CA MET A 135 8.27 4.06 -11.10
C MET A 135 8.24 3.65 -12.58
N THR A 136 7.17 4.01 -13.27
CA THR A 136 7.06 3.94 -14.74
C THR A 136 8.02 4.93 -15.40
N VAL A 137 8.22 4.80 -16.71
CA VAL A 137 9.04 5.75 -17.48
C VAL A 137 8.52 7.18 -17.35
N ALA A 138 7.19 7.38 -17.44
CA ALA A 138 6.58 8.71 -17.31
C ALA A 138 6.79 9.29 -15.90
N GLU A 139 6.65 8.47 -14.86
CA GLU A 139 6.88 8.88 -13.47
C GLU A 139 8.35 9.18 -13.20
N LEU A 140 9.29 8.38 -13.73
CA LEU A 140 10.73 8.66 -13.64
C LEU A 140 11.08 9.99 -14.31
N ARG A 141 10.56 10.26 -15.51
CA ARG A 141 10.76 11.56 -16.19
C ARG A 141 10.23 12.71 -15.35
N LYS A 142 9.01 12.57 -14.80
CA LYS A 142 8.40 13.58 -13.94
C LYS A 142 9.24 13.84 -12.69
N PHE A 143 9.71 12.78 -12.03
CA PHE A 143 10.58 12.86 -10.87
C PHE A 143 11.90 13.56 -11.20
N LEU A 144 12.60 13.13 -12.25
CA LEU A 144 13.88 13.74 -12.66
C LEU A 144 13.72 15.20 -13.07
N SER A 145 12.65 15.55 -13.81
CA SER A 145 12.37 16.93 -14.20
C SER A 145 12.17 17.85 -13.00
N LYS A 146 11.44 17.37 -11.98
CA LYS A 146 11.26 18.09 -10.70
C LYS A 146 12.58 18.28 -9.93
N ASN A 147 13.58 17.45 -10.21
CA ASN A 147 14.92 17.51 -9.60
C ASN A 147 15.96 18.16 -10.54
N GLY A 148 15.52 18.99 -11.49
CA GLY A 148 16.40 19.85 -12.28
C GLY A 148 16.95 19.24 -13.57
N TYR A 149 16.69 17.97 -13.86
CA TYR A 149 17.09 17.37 -15.14
C TYR A 149 16.24 17.91 -16.29
N ARG A 150 16.90 18.39 -17.35
CA ARG A 150 16.27 18.94 -18.56
C ARG A 150 16.58 18.06 -19.77
N ASN A 151 15.85 18.26 -20.87
CA ASN A 151 16.06 17.53 -22.14
C ASN A 151 15.94 16.00 -22.02
N ILE A 152 15.15 15.52 -21.06
CA ILE A 152 14.94 14.09 -20.80
C ILE A 152 13.60 13.56 -21.31
N LYS A 153 12.94 14.24 -22.26
CA LYS A 153 11.61 13.84 -22.74
C LYS A 153 11.65 12.53 -23.53
N ASP A 154 12.70 12.31 -24.31
CA ASP A 154 12.81 11.18 -25.25
C ASP A 154 13.83 10.12 -24.80
N CYS A 155 14.56 10.35 -23.70
CA CYS A 155 15.54 9.41 -23.16
C CYS A 155 14.94 8.01 -22.90
N LYS A 156 15.60 6.93 -23.29
CA LYS A 156 15.14 5.56 -22.98
C LYS A 156 15.18 5.29 -21.46
N ARG A 157 14.43 4.28 -21.00
CA ARG A 157 14.39 3.89 -19.57
C ARG A 157 15.79 3.68 -18.97
N ALA A 158 16.71 3.05 -19.72
CA ALA A 158 18.09 2.84 -19.27
C ALA A 158 18.79 4.16 -18.90
N VAL A 159 18.70 5.19 -19.75
CA VAL A 159 19.27 6.52 -19.47
C VAL A 159 18.62 7.15 -18.24
N LEU A 160 17.30 7.06 -18.12
CA LEU A 160 16.59 7.59 -16.94
C LEU A 160 17.02 6.88 -15.65
N ILE A 161 17.30 5.57 -15.70
CA ILE A 161 17.81 4.81 -14.56
C ILE A 161 19.18 5.33 -14.14
N GLU A 162 20.10 5.57 -15.08
CA GLU A 162 21.43 6.11 -14.75
C GLU A 162 21.34 7.50 -14.12
N LEU A 163 20.51 8.39 -14.66
CA LEU A 163 20.27 9.70 -14.06
C LEU A 163 19.65 9.58 -12.65
N ALA A 164 18.69 8.66 -12.48
CA ALA A 164 18.06 8.43 -11.18
C ALA A 164 19.02 7.86 -10.14
N ARG A 165 20.04 7.07 -10.53
CA ARG A 165 21.05 6.54 -9.59
C ARG A 165 21.87 7.63 -8.90
N CYS A 166 22.03 8.80 -9.53
CA CYS A 166 22.69 9.96 -8.95
C CYS A 166 21.89 10.60 -7.80
N MET A 167 20.59 10.29 -7.67
CA MET A 167 19.73 10.80 -6.60
C MET A 167 19.99 10.06 -5.28
N THR A 168 19.67 10.70 -4.15
CA THR A 168 19.76 10.05 -2.83
C THR A 168 18.69 8.95 -2.70
N SER A 169 18.96 7.93 -1.88
CA SER A 169 17.98 6.86 -1.61
C SER A 169 16.67 7.40 -1.06
N LYS A 170 16.75 8.44 -0.21
CA LYS A 170 15.58 9.14 0.33
C LYS A 170 14.75 9.80 -0.78
N ALA A 171 15.38 10.56 -1.66
CA ALA A 171 14.69 11.25 -2.75
C ALA A 171 13.98 10.25 -3.69
N LEU A 172 14.63 9.14 -4.01
CA LEU A 172 14.04 8.09 -4.83
C LEU A 172 12.86 7.39 -4.14
N ALA A 173 12.99 7.08 -2.84
CA ALA A 173 11.90 6.48 -2.08
C ALA A 173 10.70 7.43 -1.96
N ASP A 174 10.93 8.73 -1.71
CA ASP A 174 9.89 9.76 -1.72
C ASP A 174 9.24 9.89 -3.10
N GLY A 175 10.04 9.84 -4.17
CA GLY A 175 9.57 9.85 -5.56
C GLY A 175 8.69 8.64 -5.89
N ALA A 176 9.11 7.44 -5.49
CA ALA A 176 8.36 6.20 -5.71
C ALA A 176 7.01 6.22 -4.97
N ARG A 177 7.00 6.62 -3.69
CA ARG A 177 5.75 6.78 -2.93
C ARG A 177 4.82 7.80 -3.59
N THR A 178 5.36 8.93 -4.04
CA THR A 178 4.58 9.97 -4.73
C THR A 178 3.97 9.44 -6.03
N ALA A 179 4.76 8.73 -6.84
CA ALA A 179 4.31 8.11 -8.08
C ALA A 179 3.17 7.11 -7.85
N ILE A 180 3.30 6.22 -6.86
CA ILE A 180 2.25 5.26 -6.48
C ILE A 180 0.99 6.01 -6.03
N LYS A 181 1.13 6.99 -5.14
CA LYS A 181 -0.02 7.78 -4.66
C LYS A 181 -0.75 8.45 -5.82
N GLU A 182 -0.05 9.19 -6.67
CA GLU A 182 -0.66 9.86 -7.82
C GLU A 182 -1.34 8.87 -8.77
N ARG A 183 -0.70 7.74 -9.07
CA ARG A 183 -1.22 6.71 -9.98
C ARG A 183 -2.50 6.04 -9.48
N PHE A 184 -2.64 5.83 -8.18
CA PHE A 184 -3.76 5.08 -7.60
C PHE A 184 -4.77 5.92 -6.82
N ARG A 185 -4.55 7.23 -6.66
CA ARG A 185 -5.41 8.10 -5.83
C ARG A 185 -6.88 8.06 -6.23
N LYS A 186 -7.21 8.04 -7.52
CA LYS A 186 -8.60 8.00 -7.97
C LYS A 186 -9.31 6.72 -7.50
N ILE A 187 -8.70 5.57 -7.77
CA ILE A 187 -9.23 4.25 -7.40
C ILE A 187 -9.38 4.15 -5.87
N HIS A 188 -8.39 4.66 -5.13
CA HIS A 188 -8.47 4.73 -3.67
C HIS A 188 -9.66 5.59 -3.21
N LEU A 189 -9.85 6.79 -3.75
CA LEU A 189 -10.97 7.66 -3.35
C LEU A 189 -12.34 7.04 -3.65
N ASP A 190 -12.48 6.39 -4.81
CA ASP A 190 -13.70 5.65 -5.15
C ASP A 190 -13.97 4.53 -4.13
N PHE A 191 -12.92 3.79 -3.73
CA PHE A 191 -13.00 2.78 -2.68
C PHE A 191 -13.41 3.35 -1.33
N ILE A 192 -12.80 4.46 -0.90
CA ILE A 192 -13.14 5.11 0.36
C ILE A 192 -14.61 5.49 0.40
N HIS A 193 -15.12 6.09 -0.67
CA HIS A 193 -16.53 6.48 -0.76
C HIS A 193 -17.43 5.25 -0.63
N GLN A 194 -17.19 4.18 -1.40
CA GLN A 194 -18.00 2.96 -1.31
C GLN A 194 -17.91 2.29 0.06
N ARG A 195 -16.76 2.38 0.73
CA ARG A 195 -16.56 1.87 2.08
C ARG A 195 -17.45 2.60 3.09
N THR A 196 -17.69 3.90 2.94
CA THR A 196 -18.60 4.64 3.84
C THR A 196 -20.05 4.17 3.72
N ILE A 197 -20.43 3.60 2.57
CA ILE A 197 -21.80 3.15 2.29
C ILE A 197 -22.02 1.71 2.78
N GLY A 198 -21.09 0.79 2.49
CA GLY A 198 -21.30 -0.65 2.73
C GLY A 198 -20.21 -1.37 3.54
N GLY A 199 -19.21 -0.63 4.04
CA GLY A 199 -18.07 -1.19 4.75
C GLY A 199 -16.96 -1.70 3.80
N SER A 200 -15.87 -2.19 4.39
CA SER A 200 -14.67 -2.56 3.63
C SER A 200 -14.94 -3.68 2.63
N LEU A 201 -15.63 -4.74 3.07
CA LEU A 201 -15.83 -5.94 2.27
C LEU A 201 -16.64 -5.67 1.00
N SER A 202 -17.74 -4.90 1.09
CA SER A 202 -18.55 -4.57 -0.08
C SER A 202 -17.85 -3.62 -1.04
N ALA A 203 -16.94 -2.78 -0.54
CA ALA A 203 -16.22 -1.79 -1.32
C ALA A 203 -15.01 -2.36 -2.06
N LEU A 204 -14.42 -3.48 -1.61
CA LEU A 204 -13.22 -4.08 -2.21
C LEU A 204 -13.21 -4.20 -3.74
N PRO A 205 -14.32 -4.55 -4.44
CA PRO A 205 -14.34 -4.59 -5.91
C PRO A 205 -13.94 -3.27 -6.58
N THR A 206 -14.15 -2.13 -5.91
CA THR A 206 -13.78 -0.81 -6.42
C THR A 206 -12.31 -0.46 -6.21
N LEU A 207 -11.59 -1.20 -5.35
CA LEU A 207 -10.15 -1.07 -5.15
C LEU A 207 -9.36 -1.84 -6.23
N THR A 208 -9.85 -1.84 -7.47
CA THR A 208 -9.22 -2.52 -8.60
C THR A 208 -9.14 -1.60 -9.81
N ARG A 209 -8.12 -1.79 -10.67
CA ARG A 209 -7.99 -1.00 -11.92
C ARG A 209 -9.06 -1.38 -12.95
N THR A 210 -9.56 -2.61 -12.89
CA THR A 210 -10.55 -3.14 -13.81
C THR A 210 -11.93 -2.81 -13.27
N THR A 211 -12.44 -1.62 -13.60
CA THR A 211 -13.85 -1.32 -13.37
C THR A 211 -14.68 -2.23 -14.28
N LYS A 212 -15.02 -3.44 -13.82
CA LYS A 212 -16.29 -4.03 -14.26
C LYS A 212 -17.33 -3.00 -13.90
N LYS A 213 -18.17 -2.65 -14.87
CA LYS A 213 -19.27 -1.69 -14.78
C LYS A 213 -20.32 -2.22 -13.78
N LEU A 214 -19.95 -2.27 -12.50
CA LEU A 214 -20.90 -2.38 -11.41
C LEU A 214 -21.72 -1.09 -11.45
N VAL A 215 -23.04 -1.23 -11.37
CA VAL A 215 -23.96 -0.09 -11.19
C VAL A 215 -23.66 0.50 -9.82
N LEU A 216 -22.63 1.32 -9.75
CA LEU A 216 -22.19 2.06 -8.57
C LEU A 216 -22.71 3.49 -8.69
N ALA A 217 -22.96 4.11 -7.55
CA ALA A 217 -23.37 5.52 -7.45
C ALA A 217 -22.45 6.41 -8.31
N ALA A 218 -23.02 7.49 -8.86
CA ALA A 218 -22.39 8.33 -9.87
C ALA A 218 -20.94 8.73 -9.49
N PRO A 219 -20.00 8.71 -10.44
CA PRO A 219 -18.60 9.05 -10.17
C PRO A 219 -18.48 10.46 -9.59
N ILE A 220 -17.68 10.61 -8.53
CA ILE A 220 -17.41 11.89 -7.89
C ILE A 220 -16.74 12.82 -8.91
N ARG A 221 -17.36 13.98 -9.19
CA ARG A 221 -16.65 15.10 -9.83
C ARG A 221 -15.55 15.55 -8.87
N GLN A 222 -14.30 15.58 -9.33
CA GLN A 222 -13.17 16.06 -8.53
C GLN A 222 -13.42 17.53 -8.11
N SER A 223 -13.92 17.74 -6.89
CA SER A 223 -14.03 19.07 -6.28
C SER A 223 -13.69 18.97 -4.81
N LYS A 224 -12.44 19.30 -4.47
CA LYS A 224 -11.83 19.26 -3.12
C LYS A 224 -11.86 17.87 -2.45
N MET A 225 -10.81 17.59 -1.69
CA MET A 225 -10.69 16.33 -0.96
C MET A 225 -11.67 16.35 0.22
N ASP A 226 -12.65 15.46 0.25
CA ASP A 226 -13.60 15.38 1.36
C ASP A 226 -12.91 14.75 2.58
N MET A 227 -12.56 15.59 3.53
CA MET A 227 -11.85 15.20 4.77
C MET A 227 -12.74 14.38 5.70
N SER A 228 -14.07 14.42 5.56
CA SER A 228 -14.99 13.62 6.39
C SER A 228 -14.91 12.12 6.11
N LEU A 229 -14.31 11.73 4.98
CA LEU A 229 -14.12 10.35 4.57
C LEU A 229 -13.02 9.61 5.35
N TYR A 230 -12.23 10.33 6.15
CA TYR A 230 -11.13 9.78 6.95
C TYR A 230 -11.43 9.94 8.45
N PRO A 231 -10.86 9.07 9.32
CA PRO A 231 -10.99 9.25 10.75
C PRO A 231 -10.53 10.66 11.17
N PRO A 232 -11.28 11.35 12.05
CA PRO A 232 -10.86 12.66 12.52
C PRO A 232 -9.52 12.55 13.25
N ILE A 233 -8.62 13.48 12.96
CA ILE A 233 -7.34 13.56 13.67
C ILE A 233 -7.62 14.09 15.08
N PRO A 234 -7.15 13.41 16.14
CA PRO A 234 -7.31 13.92 17.51
C PRO A 234 -6.61 15.27 17.66
N LYS A 235 -7.31 16.24 18.28
CA LYS A 235 -6.78 17.60 18.50
C LYS A 235 -5.54 17.61 19.39
N ASP A 236 -5.40 16.60 20.24
CA ASP A 236 -4.31 16.37 21.17
C ASP A 236 -3.20 15.47 20.60
N HIS A 237 -3.25 15.10 19.32
CA HIS A 237 -2.25 14.23 18.73
C HIS A 237 -0.86 14.91 18.74
N PRO A 238 0.20 14.30 19.31
CA PRO A 238 1.50 14.96 19.58
C PRO A 238 2.25 15.41 18.33
N ASN A 239 1.83 14.94 17.17
CA ASN A 239 2.39 15.30 15.87
C ASN A 239 1.37 16.04 14.98
N LEU A 240 0.29 16.62 15.51
CA LEU A 240 -0.66 17.39 14.71
C LEU A 240 -0.01 18.67 14.18
N ILE A 241 -0.16 18.94 12.88
CA ILE A 241 0.27 20.19 12.23
C ILE A 241 -0.83 20.70 11.29
N GLU A 242 -0.92 22.01 11.12
CA GLU A 242 -1.82 22.65 10.15
C GLU A 242 -1.14 22.75 8.77
N ALA A 243 -1.75 22.16 7.74
CA ALA A 243 -1.27 22.24 6.35
C ALA A 243 -2.29 22.97 5.47
N PRO A 244 -1.92 23.44 4.25
CA PRO A 244 -2.86 24.10 3.34
C PRO A 244 -4.09 23.25 2.96
N SER A 245 -4.00 21.93 3.12
CA SER A 245 -5.09 20.97 2.91
C SER A 245 -5.92 20.65 4.17
N GLY A 246 -5.64 21.31 5.30
CA GLY A 246 -6.24 21.05 6.61
C GLY A 246 -5.25 20.41 7.61
N PRO A 247 -5.72 20.04 8.82
CA PRO A 247 -4.89 19.43 9.85
C PRO A 247 -4.36 18.07 9.38
N VAL A 248 -3.07 17.78 9.63
CA VAL A 248 -2.40 16.53 9.27
C VAL A 248 -1.48 16.06 10.40
N ILE A 249 -1.20 14.75 10.47
CA ILE A 249 -0.19 14.23 11.39
C ILE A 249 1.19 14.35 10.74
N ALA A 250 2.05 15.22 11.28
CA ALA A 250 3.47 15.29 10.96
C ALA A 250 4.10 13.91 11.12
N ARG A 251 4.77 13.47 10.05
CA ARG A 251 5.45 12.18 10.05
C ARG A 251 6.76 12.34 10.82
N VAL A 252 6.83 11.73 12.00
CA VAL A 252 8.08 11.64 12.76
C VAL A 252 9.14 11.01 11.86
N LYS A 253 10.26 11.71 11.65
CA LYS A 253 11.45 11.12 11.03
C LYS A 253 11.99 10.09 12.01
N SER A 254 11.55 8.84 11.87
CA SER A 254 12.21 7.67 12.46
C SER A 254 13.12 7.03 11.44
#